data_AF-A0A4Z2C243-F1
#
_entry.id   AF-A0A4Z2C243-F1
#
_cell.length_a   1.000
_cell.length_b   1.000
_cell.length_c   1.000
_cell.angle_alpha   90.00
_cell.angle_beta   90.00
_cell.angle_gamma   90.00
#
_symmetry.space_group_name_H-M   'P 1'
#
loop_
_entity.id
_entity.type
_entity.pdbx_description
1 polymer ?
#
loop_
_entity_poly.entity_id
_entity_poly.type
_entity_poly.pdbx_seq_one_letter_code
_entity_poly.pdbx_strand_id
1 'polypeptide(L)'
;MPWLWGSATANSSIVIIDVDSGTNRTMNELPCDGARYAFLSCVVGTLTLALFLRIFWLPKMALVLLLGVFYVTVLELSGFRRSADGGSFHIRGYEPILSLLLFVSALALHSRQLDLKLRLDFLWAVQAEEERDGMEKVKLDNRRILFNLLPAHVAQHFLLSNPRNMDLYYQSYSQVGVLFASIPNFNDFYIELDGNNMGVECLRLLNEIIADFDELMDKECYKDIEKIKTIGSTYMAAVGLVPTIGTKVKKSVYDHLSTIADYAIEMFDVLDEINYQSYNEFVLRVGINVGPVVAGVIGARRPQYDIWGNTVNVASRMDSTGVPGKIQVTEEVNRLLHTNYDLVCRGKVSVKGKGEMLTYFLEGKVQGVGTVTTSSVVRSASLARRIHSCGKTSVPTNLGSISSVHASAGSSPLTHAASSSNSQATCLPSSCVPVVAEEDEEDEEDNFEVTAIKIEAAVADVAV
;
A
#
# COMPACT_ATOMS: atom_id res chain seq x y z
N MET A 1 62.01 5.51 -33.84
CA MET A 1 63.27 5.01 -34.42
C MET A 1 62.92 3.93 -35.43
N PRO A 2 63.17 4.15 -36.74
CA PRO A 2 62.63 3.31 -37.80
C PRO A 2 63.47 2.04 -38.00
N TRP A 3 62.79 0.92 -38.22
CA TRP A 3 63.38 -0.37 -38.51
C TRP A 3 63.67 -0.45 -40.02
N LEU A 4 64.95 -0.47 -40.38
CA LEU A 4 65.42 -0.67 -41.76
C LEU A 4 65.48 -2.17 -42.07
N TRP A 5 64.77 -2.58 -43.12
CA TRP A 5 64.96 -3.86 -43.78
C TRP A 5 66.33 -3.86 -44.49
N GLY A 6 67.24 -4.75 -44.05
CA GLY A 6 68.46 -5.10 -44.77
C GLY A 6 68.27 -6.45 -45.45
N SER A 7 68.28 -6.43 -46.78
CA SER A 7 68.23 -7.61 -47.64
C SER A 7 69.56 -8.36 -47.66
N ALA A 8 69.45 -9.69 -47.69
CA ALA A 8 70.32 -10.66 -48.35
C ALA A 8 71.70 -11.03 -47.74
N THR A 9 71.96 -12.33 -47.87
CA THR A 9 73.24 -13.06 -47.85
C THR A 9 73.91 -13.31 -46.50
N ALA A 10 73.77 -14.53 -45.97
CA ALA A 10 74.85 -15.52 -45.94
C ALA A 10 74.39 -16.81 -45.23
N ASN A 11 74.18 -17.86 -46.03
CA ASN A 11 74.27 -19.23 -45.53
C ASN A 11 75.66 -19.39 -44.91
N SER A 12 75.74 -19.52 -43.58
CA SER A 12 76.99 -19.87 -42.88
C SER A 12 76.82 -21.21 -42.20
N SER A 13 76.69 -22.26 -43.00
CA SER A 13 77.19 -23.58 -42.60
C SER A 13 78.71 -23.50 -42.62
N ILE A 14 79.33 -23.36 -41.46
CA ILE A 14 80.79 -23.48 -41.34
C ILE A 14 81.13 -24.94 -41.66
N VAL A 15 81.78 -25.18 -42.80
CA VAL A 15 82.28 -26.50 -43.19
C VAL A 15 83.78 -26.48 -42.96
N ILE A 16 84.25 -27.15 -41.91
CA ILE A 16 85.66 -27.48 -41.73
C ILE A 16 85.84 -28.86 -42.38
N ILE A 17 86.54 -28.91 -43.52
CA ILE A 17 86.90 -30.15 -44.19
C ILE A 17 88.17 -30.67 -43.51
N ASP A 18 88.05 -31.72 -42.71
CA ASP A 18 89.20 -32.52 -42.29
C ASP A 18 89.47 -33.55 -43.40
N VAL A 19 90.62 -33.43 -44.06
CA VAL A 19 91.06 -34.36 -45.11
C VAL A 19 91.85 -35.48 -44.45
N ASP A 20 91.16 -36.32 -43.69
CA ASP A 20 91.47 -37.75 -43.61
C ASP A 20 90.30 -38.49 -42.95
N SER A 21 89.82 -39.55 -43.60
CA SER A 21 88.59 -40.32 -43.30
C SER A 21 87.25 -39.65 -43.65
N GLY A 22 86.74 -39.99 -44.84
CA GLY A 22 85.41 -39.57 -45.31
C GLY A 22 84.28 -40.07 -44.41
N THR A 23 83.72 -39.19 -43.60
CA THR A 23 82.38 -39.35 -43.02
C THR A 23 81.67 -37.99 -42.97
N ASN A 24 80.61 -37.85 -43.77
CA ASN A 24 79.71 -36.70 -43.72
C ASN A 24 78.91 -36.72 -42.41
N ARG A 25 79.26 -35.88 -41.44
CA ARG A 25 78.40 -35.56 -40.29
C ARG A 25 77.95 -34.11 -40.40
N THR A 26 76.68 -33.92 -40.75
CA THR A 26 75.96 -32.65 -40.59
C THR A 26 75.78 -32.38 -39.09
N MET A 27 76.27 -31.24 -38.59
CA MET A 27 76.05 -30.79 -37.21
C MET A 27 74.55 -30.65 -36.91
N ASN A 28 74.14 -31.13 -35.74
CA ASN A 28 72.82 -30.85 -35.16
C ASN A 28 72.68 -29.34 -34.92
N GLU A 29 71.60 -28.75 -35.42
CA GLU A 29 71.16 -27.40 -35.07
C GLU A 29 71.02 -27.27 -33.53
N LEU A 30 71.42 -26.11 -32.99
CA LEU A 30 71.23 -25.78 -31.57
C LEU A 30 69.74 -25.85 -31.20
N PRO A 31 69.39 -26.27 -29.96
CA PRO A 31 68.00 -26.31 -29.54
C PRO A 31 67.41 -24.90 -29.55
N CYS A 32 66.36 -24.72 -30.35
CA CYS A 32 65.63 -23.46 -30.46
C CYS A 32 65.14 -22.95 -29.09
N ASP A 33 65.66 -21.79 -28.64
CA ASP A 33 65.10 -21.01 -27.51
C ASP A 33 63.65 -20.52 -27.79
N GLY A 34 63.16 -20.74 -29.02
CA GLY A 34 61.81 -20.40 -29.48
C GLY A 34 60.67 -21.12 -28.75
N ALA A 35 60.91 -22.25 -28.07
CA ALA A 35 59.87 -22.99 -27.36
C ALA A 35 59.25 -22.19 -26.21
N ARG A 36 60.06 -21.39 -25.50
CA ARG A 36 59.58 -20.52 -24.41
C ARG A 36 58.74 -19.36 -24.93
N TYR A 37 59.13 -18.77 -26.06
CA TYR A 37 58.37 -17.72 -26.73
C TYR A 37 57.07 -18.24 -27.35
N ALA A 38 57.07 -19.45 -27.90
CA ALA A 38 55.88 -20.12 -28.42
C ALA A 38 54.87 -20.45 -27.30
N PHE A 39 55.35 -20.92 -26.15
CA PHE A 39 54.52 -21.14 -24.96
C PHE A 39 53.92 -19.82 -24.44
N LEU A 40 54.73 -18.76 -24.33
CA LEU A 40 54.26 -17.44 -23.89
C LEU A 40 53.19 -16.88 -24.85
N SER A 41 53.42 -16.99 -26.17
CA SER A 41 52.47 -16.57 -27.18
C SER A 41 51.17 -17.37 -27.10
N CYS A 42 51.23 -18.67 -26.81
CA CYS A 42 50.07 -19.52 -26.61
C CYS A 42 49.26 -19.10 -25.38
N VAL A 43 49.94 -18.86 -24.25
CA VAL A 43 49.31 -18.40 -23.00
C VAL A 43 48.59 -17.07 -23.23
N VAL A 44 49.23 -16.11 -23.89
CA VAL A 44 48.62 -14.79 -24.15
C VAL A 44 47.44 -14.90 -25.13
N GLY A 45 47.55 -15.67 -26.20
CA GLY A 45 46.48 -15.87 -27.18
C GLY A 45 45.26 -16.60 -26.62
N THR A 46 45.47 -17.66 -25.85
CA THR A 46 44.38 -18.44 -25.25
C THR A 46 43.74 -17.72 -24.06
N LEU A 47 44.50 -16.96 -23.27
CA LEU A 47 43.97 -16.15 -22.17
C LEU A 47 43.05 -15.02 -22.67
N THR A 48 43.46 -14.32 -23.73
CA THR A 48 42.64 -13.26 -24.32
C THR A 48 41.32 -13.82 -24.87
N LEU A 49 41.36 -14.93 -25.60
CA LEU A 49 40.16 -15.63 -26.05
C LEU A 49 39.26 -16.09 -24.87
N ALA A 50 39.86 -16.61 -23.80
CA ALA A 50 39.11 -17.06 -22.62
C ALA A 50 38.43 -15.91 -21.86
N LEU A 51 39.04 -14.73 -21.80
CA LEU A 51 38.48 -13.58 -21.07
C LEU A 51 37.40 -12.81 -21.86
N PHE A 52 37.56 -12.67 -23.19
CA PHE A 52 36.69 -11.80 -23.99
C PHE A 52 35.51 -12.52 -24.66
N LEU A 53 35.57 -13.85 -24.88
CA LEU A 53 34.40 -14.59 -25.39
C LEU A 53 33.37 -14.83 -24.29
N ARG A 54 32.33 -14.00 -24.29
CA ARG A 54 31.08 -14.18 -23.52
C ARG A 54 30.07 -15.04 -24.32
N ILE A 55 30.47 -16.26 -24.64
CA ILE A 55 29.67 -17.24 -25.39
C ILE A 55 29.36 -18.43 -24.48
N PHE A 56 28.32 -19.20 -24.79
CA PHE A 56 27.99 -20.44 -24.11
C PHE A 56 29.22 -21.35 -23.97
N TRP A 57 29.35 -22.02 -22.81
CA TRP A 57 30.57 -22.75 -22.47
C TRP A 57 30.95 -23.83 -23.49
N LEU A 58 29.99 -24.48 -24.17
CA LEU A 58 30.23 -25.55 -25.14
C LEU A 58 31.10 -25.11 -26.36
N PRO A 59 30.70 -24.11 -27.17
CA PRO A 59 31.56 -23.57 -28.24
C PRO A 59 32.91 -23.05 -27.74
N LYS A 60 32.93 -22.42 -26.56
CA LYS A 60 34.16 -21.87 -25.97
C LYS A 60 35.16 -22.97 -25.61
N MET A 61 34.68 -24.07 -25.03
CA MET A 61 35.50 -25.24 -24.71
C MET A 61 36.00 -25.95 -25.96
N ALA A 62 35.15 -26.09 -26.99
CA ALA A 62 35.55 -26.66 -28.28
C ALA A 62 36.66 -25.84 -28.96
N LEU A 63 36.54 -24.51 -28.91
CA LEU A 63 37.54 -23.59 -29.44
C LEU A 63 38.86 -23.68 -28.66
N VAL A 64 38.83 -23.65 -27.33
CA VAL A 64 40.01 -23.79 -26.46
C VAL A 64 40.70 -25.14 -26.66
N LEU A 65 39.94 -26.22 -26.85
CA LEU A 65 40.46 -27.55 -27.19
C LEU A 65 41.14 -27.56 -28.57
N LEU A 66 40.50 -26.99 -29.59
CA LEU A 66 41.05 -26.92 -30.95
C LEU A 66 42.35 -26.13 -30.97
N LEU A 67 42.39 -24.96 -30.33
CA LEU A 67 43.64 -24.19 -30.19
C LEU A 67 44.70 -24.98 -29.43
N GLY A 68 44.34 -25.67 -28.34
CA GLY A 68 45.27 -26.53 -27.60
C GLY A 68 45.91 -27.61 -28.48
N VAL A 69 45.10 -28.33 -29.27
CA VAL A 69 45.60 -29.34 -30.22
C VAL A 69 46.50 -28.70 -31.27
N PHE A 70 46.09 -27.56 -31.85
CA PHE A 70 46.90 -26.83 -32.82
C PHE A 70 48.27 -26.44 -32.25
N TYR A 71 48.32 -25.87 -31.04
CA TYR A 71 49.59 -25.51 -30.40
C TYR A 71 50.48 -26.72 -30.10
N VAL A 72 49.90 -27.86 -29.67
CA VAL A 72 50.66 -29.11 -29.49
C VAL A 72 51.23 -29.61 -30.82
N THR A 73 50.45 -29.56 -31.92
CA THR A 73 50.94 -29.97 -33.25
C THR A 73 52.05 -29.07 -33.78
N VAL A 74 51.98 -27.75 -33.52
CA VAL A 74 53.03 -26.80 -33.87
C VAL A 74 54.31 -27.10 -33.09
N LEU A 75 54.21 -27.36 -31.78
CA LEU A 75 55.36 -27.72 -30.93
C LEU A 75 56.03 -29.03 -31.38
N GLU A 76 55.25 -30.04 -31.79
CA GLU A 76 55.77 -31.31 -32.33
C GLU A 76 56.42 -31.13 -33.72
N LEU A 77 55.80 -30.34 -34.61
CA LEU A 77 56.33 -30.07 -35.96
C LEU A 77 57.59 -29.21 -35.94
N SER A 78 57.72 -28.29 -34.98
CA SER A 78 58.93 -27.49 -34.75
C SER A 78 60.13 -28.31 -34.24
N GLY A 79 59.99 -29.64 -34.10
CA GLY A 79 61.13 -30.52 -33.85
C GLY A 79 61.67 -30.46 -32.42
N PHE A 80 60.95 -29.84 -31.47
CA PHE A 80 61.37 -29.69 -30.08
C PHE A 80 61.77 -31.02 -29.41
N ARG A 81 61.09 -32.10 -29.78
CA ARG A 81 61.36 -33.46 -29.29
C ARG A 81 62.66 -34.07 -29.84
N ARG A 82 63.10 -33.65 -31.03
CA ARG A 82 64.33 -34.15 -31.69
C ARG A 82 65.58 -33.41 -31.21
N SER A 83 65.48 -32.15 -30.81
CA SER A 83 66.63 -31.37 -30.30
C SER A 83 67.07 -31.79 -28.88
N ALA A 84 66.28 -32.58 -28.16
CA ALA A 84 66.55 -33.04 -26.80
C ALA A 84 67.18 -34.45 -26.73
N ASP A 85 67.46 -35.10 -27.86
CA ASP A 85 67.89 -36.51 -27.96
C ASP A 85 69.39 -36.75 -27.66
N GLY A 86 69.95 -35.94 -26.75
CA GLY A 86 71.35 -35.99 -26.32
C GLY A 86 71.47 -36.40 -24.86
N GLY A 87 71.14 -37.65 -24.53
CA GLY A 87 71.57 -38.33 -23.31
C GLY A 87 70.90 -37.87 -22.00
N SER A 88 70.17 -38.81 -21.39
CA SER A 88 69.57 -38.76 -20.05
C SER A 88 68.22 -38.02 -19.93
N PHE A 89 67.20 -38.84 -19.66
CA PHE A 89 65.80 -38.53 -19.34
C PHE A 89 64.89 -38.06 -20.48
N HIS A 90 64.16 -39.02 -21.07
CA HIS A 90 62.95 -38.81 -21.88
C HIS A 90 61.94 -37.80 -21.28
N ILE A 91 62.04 -37.49 -19.99
CA ILE A 91 61.13 -36.62 -19.22
C ILE A 91 61.25 -35.13 -19.62
N ARG A 92 62.43 -34.64 -20.01
CA ARG A 92 62.66 -33.19 -20.24
C ARG A 92 62.00 -32.65 -21.51
N GLY A 93 61.74 -33.52 -22.50
CA GLY A 93 61.04 -33.16 -23.73
C GLY A 93 59.52 -33.02 -23.58
N TYR A 94 58.92 -33.65 -22.56
CA TYR A 94 57.47 -33.61 -22.32
C TYR A 94 57.03 -32.48 -21.39
N GLU A 95 57.97 -31.79 -20.73
CA GLU A 95 57.72 -30.70 -19.78
C GLU A 95 56.83 -29.57 -20.34
N PRO A 96 57.05 -29.00 -21.55
CA PRO A 96 56.22 -27.92 -22.07
C PRO A 96 54.87 -28.39 -22.63
N ILE A 97 54.77 -29.66 -23.05
CA ILE A 97 53.51 -30.25 -23.52
C ILE A 97 52.59 -30.48 -22.31
N LEU A 98 53.15 -31.01 -21.22
CA LEU A 98 52.42 -31.21 -19.98
C LEU A 98 51.97 -29.88 -19.36
N SER A 99 52.84 -28.86 -19.36
CA SER A 99 52.46 -27.53 -18.85
C SER A 99 51.35 -26.88 -19.68
N LEU A 100 51.38 -27.03 -21.01
CA LEU A 100 50.34 -26.53 -21.91
C LEU A 100 49.00 -27.26 -21.68
N LEU A 101 49.00 -28.58 -21.55
CA LEU A 101 47.78 -29.36 -21.27
C LEU A 101 47.17 -29.00 -19.91
N LEU A 102 48.00 -28.82 -18.87
CA LEU A 102 47.56 -28.36 -17.56
C LEU A 102 46.98 -26.94 -17.63
N PHE A 103 47.61 -26.04 -18.38
CA PHE A 103 47.12 -24.68 -18.54
C PHE A 103 45.78 -24.61 -19.29
N VAL A 104 45.65 -25.33 -20.41
CA VAL A 104 44.42 -25.40 -21.21
C VAL A 104 43.27 -26.02 -20.39
N SER A 105 43.54 -27.09 -19.64
CA SER A 105 42.52 -27.70 -18.78
C SER A 105 42.10 -26.79 -17.61
N ALA A 106 43.04 -26.07 -17.00
CA ALA A 106 42.73 -25.08 -15.96
C ALA A 106 41.87 -23.92 -16.50
N LEU A 107 42.22 -23.36 -17.67
CA LEU A 107 41.43 -22.30 -18.32
C LEU A 107 40.02 -22.76 -18.71
N ALA A 108 39.91 -24.01 -19.16
CA ALA A 108 38.64 -24.64 -19.48
C ALA A 108 37.73 -24.79 -18.25
N LEU A 109 38.28 -25.29 -17.13
CA LEU A 109 37.56 -25.38 -15.86
C LEU A 109 37.17 -24.00 -15.32
N HIS A 110 38.07 -23.03 -15.38
CA HIS A 110 37.81 -21.66 -14.96
C HIS A 110 36.71 -21.00 -15.80
N SER A 111 36.74 -21.19 -17.13
CA SER A 111 35.70 -20.68 -18.03
C SER A 111 34.33 -21.27 -17.72
N ARG A 112 34.26 -22.56 -17.36
CA ARG A 112 33.03 -23.22 -16.92
C ARG A 112 32.54 -22.69 -15.56
N GLN A 113 33.43 -22.52 -14.59
CA GLN A 113 33.09 -21.96 -13.27
C GLN A 113 32.53 -20.55 -13.40
N LEU A 114 33.11 -19.72 -14.26
CA LEU A 114 32.67 -18.34 -14.48
C LEU A 114 31.27 -18.29 -15.12
N ASP A 115 30.98 -19.11 -16.14
CA ASP A 115 29.63 -19.18 -16.75
C ASP A 115 28.57 -19.64 -15.73
N LEU A 116 28.89 -20.66 -14.90
CA LEU A 116 27.99 -21.11 -13.84
C LEU A 116 27.75 -20.03 -12.79
N LYS A 117 28.81 -19.33 -12.37
CA LYS A 117 28.70 -18.23 -11.40
C LYS A 117 27.84 -17.10 -11.94
N LEU A 118 28.05 -16.67 -13.19
CA LEU A 118 27.24 -15.60 -13.80
C LEU A 118 25.76 -15.97 -13.93
N ARG A 119 25.45 -17.22 -14.28
CA ARG A 119 24.05 -17.68 -14.34
C ARG A 119 23.41 -17.73 -12.96
N LEU A 120 24.17 -18.18 -11.96
CA LEU A 120 23.72 -18.21 -10.59
C LEU A 120 23.49 -16.79 -10.05
N ASP A 121 24.42 -15.86 -10.31
CA ASP A 121 24.29 -14.44 -9.98
C ASP A 121 23.05 -13.82 -10.66
N PHE A 122 22.78 -14.17 -11.93
CA PHE A 122 21.56 -13.73 -12.61
C PHE A 122 20.29 -14.29 -11.96
N LEU A 123 20.26 -15.58 -11.65
CA LEU A 123 19.11 -16.20 -10.98
C LEU A 123 18.88 -15.60 -9.60
N TRP A 124 19.93 -15.36 -8.82
CA TRP A 124 19.84 -14.67 -7.54
C TRP A 124 19.41 -13.21 -7.67
N ALA A 125 19.86 -12.51 -8.71
CA ALA A 125 19.41 -11.15 -8.98
C ALA A 125 17.91 -11.11 -9.31
N VAL A 126 17.42 -12.07 -10.12
CA VAL A 126 15.99 -12.19 -10.43
C VAL A 126 15.18 -12.56 -9.19
N GLN A 127 15.64 -13.53 -8.40
CA GLN A 127 14.98 -13.95 -7.15
C GLN A 127 14.93 -12.79 -6.14
N ALA A 128 16.03 -12.07 -5.97
CA ALA A 128 16.11 -10.93 -5.06
C ALA A 128 15.17 -9.79 -5.51
N GLU A 129 15.02 -9.58 -6.82
CA GLU A 129 14.08 -8.60 -7.36
C GLU A 129 12.62 -9.00 -7.11
N GLU A 130 12.28 -10.27 -7.31
CA GLU A 130 10.94 -10.79 -7.01
C GLU A 130 10.61 -10.69 -5.51
N GLU A 131 11.56 -11.04 -4.64
CA GLU A 131 11.41 -10.90 -3.18
C GLU A 131 11.29 -9.43 -2.76
N ARG A 132 12.04 -8.52 -3.40
CA ARG A 132 11.96 -7.07 -3.17
C ARG A 132 10.59 -6.53 -3.55
N ASP A 133 10.07 -6.89 -4.72
CA ASP A 133 8.75 -6.47 -5.18
C ASP A 133 7.63 -7.07 -4.31
N GLY A 134 7.80 -8.32 -3.85
CA GLY A 134 6.90 -8.94 -2.88
C GLY A 134 6.86 -8.19 -1.54
N MET A 135 8.04 -7.84 -1.01
CA MET A 135 8.18 -7.06 0.22
C MET A 135 7.56 -5.66 0.08
N GLU A 136 7.71 -5.02 -1.07
CA GLU A 136 7.16 -3.68 -1.32
C GLU A 136 5.62 -3.69 -1.33
N LYS A 137 5.00 -4.69 -1.97
CA LYS A 137 3.54 -4.88 -1.95
C LYS A 137 3.02 -5.05 -0.53
N VAL A 138 3.62 -5.97 0.24
CA VAL A 138 3.25 -6.20 1.64
C VAL A 138 3.41 -4.94 2.49
N LYS A 139 4.47 -4.16 2.25
CA LYS A 139 4.69 -2.89 2.94
C LYS A 139 3.60 -1.85 2.61
N LEU A 140 3.19 -1.74 1.35
CA LEU A 140 2.12 -0.84 0.93
C LEU A 140 0.76 -1.26 1.50
N ASP A 141 0.46 -2.55 1.51
CA ASP A 141 -0.77 -3.10 2.08
C ASP A 141 -0.83 -2.87 3.61
N ASN A 142 0.25 -3.18 4.33
CA ASN A 142 0.35 -2.89 5.77
C ASN A 142 0.21 -1.39 6.06
N ARG A 143 0.81 -0.54 5.23
CA ARG A 143 0.69 0.91 5.35
C ARG A 143 -0.77 1.36 5.15
N ARG A 144 -1.46 0.84 4.14
CA ARG A 144 -2.89 1.14 3.90
C ARG A 144 -3.76 0.75 5.09
N ILE A 145 -3.58 -0.45 5.64
CA ILE A 145 -4.33 -0.92 6.81
C ILE A 145 -4.09 0.00 8.02
N LEU A 146 -2.84 0.44 8.21
CA LEU A 146 -2.51 1.35 9.31
C LEU A 146 -3.21 2.71 9.19
N PHE A 147 -3.24 3.30 7.98
CA PHE A 147 -3.93 4.57 7.74
C PHE A 147 -5.46 4.45 7.78
N ASN A 148 -6.02 3.26 7.59
CA ASN A 148 -7.45 3.02 7.80
C ASN A 148 -7.82 2.93 9.29
N LEU A 149 -6.85 2.59 10.16
CA LEU A 149 -7.09 2.41 11.59
C LEU A 149 -6.77 3.66 12.41
N LEU A 150 -5.76 4.42 11.99
CA LEU A 150 -5.24 5.57 12.73
C LEU A 150 -5.20 6.81 11.84
N PRO A 151 -5.48 8.01 12.39
CA PRO A 151 -5.28 9.27 11.69
C PRO A 151 -3.86 9.39 11.12
N ALA A 152 -3.72 10.08 9.99
CA ALA A 152 -2.47 10.08 9.24
C ALA A 152 -1.25 10.56 10.05
N HIS A 153 -1.44 11.58 10.88
CA HIS A 153 -0.38 12.12 11.74
C HIS A 153 0.05 11.14 12.84
N VAL A 154 -0.89 10.34 13.38
CA VAL A 154 -0.63 9.31 14.39
C VAL A 154 0.05 8.10 13.75
N ALA A 155 -0.45 7.64 12.60
CA ALA A 155 0.16 6.54 11.85
C ALA A 155 1.63 6.84 11.50
N GLN A 156 1.93 8.07 11.07
CA GLN A 156 3.30 8.49 10.79
C GLN A 156 4.21 8.44 12.02
N HIS A 157 3.68 8.80 13.20
CA HIS A 157 4.42 8.65 14.45
C HIS A 157 4.82 7.18 14.70
N PHE A 158 3.90 6.22 14.55
CA PHE A 158 4.21 4.80 14.73
C PHE A 158 5.17 4.23 13.67
N LEU A 159 5.12 4.73 12.42
CA LEU A 159 6.03 4.31 11.36
C LEU A 159 7.46 4.85 11.55
N LEU A 160 7.63 6.02 12.17
CA LEU A 160 8.92 6.64 12.46
C LEU A 160 9.49 6.23 13.82
N SER A 161 8.63 5.81 14.74
CA SER A 161 9.02 5.40 16.08
C SER A 161 9.75 4.05 16.07
N ASN A 162 10.74 3.92 16.96
CA ASN A 162 11.48 2.68 17.12
C ASN A 162 10.52 1.56 17.57
N PRO A 163 10.47 0.39 16.91
CA PRO A 163 9.52 -0.69 17.23
C PRO A 163 9.67 -1.28 18.65
N ARG A 164 10.70 -0.89 19.40
CA ARG A 164 10.88 -1.25 20.81
C ARG A 164 10.21 -0.27 21.78
N ASN A 165 9.78 0.89 21.30
CA ASN A 165 9.10 1.89 22.09
C ASN A 165 7.59 1.71 21.95
N MET A 166 7.04 0.75 22.70
CA MET A 166 5.61 0.47 22.79
C MET A 166 4.92 1.36 23.85
N ASP A 167 5.48 2.53 24.12
CA ASP A 167 4.91 3.48 25.06
C ASP A 167 3.58 4.03 24.50
N LEU A 168 2.63 4.27 25.41
CA LEU A 168 1.31 4.80 25.10
C LEU A 168 1.44 6.11 24.31
N TYR A 169 0.89 6.17 23.09
CA TYR A 169 0.80 7.43 22.35
C TYR A 169 -0.30 8.30 22.97
N TYR A 170 0.07 9.51 23.40
CA TYR A 170 -0.89 10.53 23.83
C TYR A 170 -0.43 11.93 23.43
N GLN A 171 -1.38 12.82 23.15
CA GLN A 171 -1.15 14.22 22.83
C GLN A 171 -2.26 15.09 23.42
N SER A 172 -1.89 16.18 24.09
CA SER A 172 -2.84 17.15 24.65
C SER A 172 -3.08 18.31 23.68
N TYR A 173 -4.34 18.67 23.48
CA TYR A 173 -4.79 19.76 22.64
C TYR A 173 -5.60 20.75 23.49
N SER A 174 -5.33 22.04 23.33
CA SER A 174 -5.94 23.09 24.17
C SER A 174 -7.33 23.51 23.70
N GLN A 175 -7.58 23.49 22.40
CA GLN A 175 -8.81 23.97 21.77
C GLN A 175 -9.19 23.07 20.60
N VAL A 176 -10.17 22.20 20.82
CA VAL A 176 -10.71 21.25 19.84
C VAL A 176 -12.22 21.39 19.82
N GLY A 177 -12.80 21.50 18.63
CA GLY A 177 -14.24 21.42 18.45
C GLY A 177 -14.66 19.96 18.34
N VAL A 178 -15.67 19.55 19.11
CA VAL A 178 -16.17 18.17 19.13
C VAL A 178 -17.64 18.18 18.73
N LEU A 179 -18.00 17.28 17.82
CA LEU A 179 -19.35 17.08 17.30
C LEU A 179 -19.82 15.66 17.59
N PHE A 180 -21.03 15.56 18.11
CA PHE A 180 -21.82 14.33 18.19
C PHE A 180 -23.07 14.55 17.34
N ALA A 181 -23.29 13.70 16.33
CA ALA A 181 -24.48 13.72 15.50
C ALA A 181 -25.18 12.37 15.61
N SER A 182 -26.35 12.34 16.25
CA SER A 182 -27.14 11.12 16.45
C SER A 182 -28.41 11.13 15.60
N ILE A 183 -28.90 9.94 15.25
CA ILE A 183 -30.20 9.73 14.61
C ILE A 183 -31.10 9.04 15.65
N PRO A 184 -31.91 9.81 16.42
CA PRO A 184 -32.62 9.26 17.57
C PRO A 184 -33.68 8.22 17.18
N ASN A 185 -34.37 8.41 16.06
CA ASN A 185 -35.42 7.51 15.59
C ASN A 185 -34.89 6.26 14.87
N PHE A 186 -33.57 6.12 14.72
CA PHE A 186 -32.98 4.92 14.14
C PHE A 186 -33.18 3.68 15.03
N ASN A 187 -33.19 3.86 16.36
CA ASN A 187 -33.40 2.74 17.29
C ASN A 187 -34.80 2.12 17.13
N ASP A 188 -35.83 2.96 17.05
CA ASP A 188 -37.22 2.51 16.86
C ASP A 188 -37.37 1.81 15.50
N PHE A 189 -36.77 2.37 14.45
CA PHE A 189 -36.69 1.77 13.12
C PHE A 189 -35.99 0.40 13.14
N TYR A 190 -34.88 0.27 13.88
CA TYR A 190 -34.16 -0.99 14.00
C TYR A 190 -35.02 -2.08 14.68
N ILE A 191 -35.69 -1.76 15.78
CA ILE A 191 -36.55 -2.70 16.51
C ILE A 191 -37.70 -3.21 15.63
N GLU A 192 -38.33 -2.33 14.85
CA GLU A 192 -39.44 -2.70 13.97
C GLU A 192 -39.02 -3.68 12.86
N LEU A 193 -37.87 -3.44 12.23
CA LEU A 193 -37.38 -4.29 11.14
C LEU A 193 -36.70 -5.57 11.64
N ASP A 194 -36.07 -5.56 12.82
CA ASP A 194 -35.50 -6.78 13.40
C ASP A 194 -36.59 -7.80 13.73
N GLY A 195 -37.75 -7.34 14.23
CA GLY A 195 -38.95 -8.16 14.38
C GLY A 195 -39.48 -8.78 13.07
N ASN A 196 -39.09 -8.21 11.93
CA ASN A 196 -39.45 -8.69 10.59
C ASN A 196 -38.32 -9.50 9.90
N ASN A 197 -37.26 -9.90 10.63
CA ASN A 197 -36.04 -10.55 10.09
C ASN A 197 -35.28 -9.69 9.07
N MET A 198 -35.40 -8.36 9.14
CA MET A 198 -34.78 -7.41 8.22
C MET A 198 -33.70 -6.54 8.86
N GLY A 199 -33.16 -6.92 10.03
CA GLY A 199 -32.12 -6.15 10.73
C GLY A 199 -30.86 -5.88 9.89
N VAL A 200 -30.54 -6.75 8.91
CA VAL A 200 -29.44 -6.53 7.97
C VAL A 200 -29.67 -5.31 7.06
N GLU A 201 -30.91 -5.05 6.64
CA GLU A 201 -31.23 -3.87 5.82
C GLU A 201 -31.11 -2.58 6.63
N CYS A 202 -31.42 -2.61 7.93
CA CYS A 202 -31.18 -1.47 8.82
C CYS A 202 -29.69 -1.13 8.89
N LEU A 203 -28.84 -2.15 9.05
CA LEU A 203 -27.39 -1.96 9.06
C LEU A 203 -26.87 -1.44 7.71
N ARG A 204 -27.44 -1.89 6.60
CA ARG A 204 -27.10 -1.40 5.25
C ARG A 204 -27.41 0.09 5.13
N LEU A 205 -28.59 0.51 5.57
CA LEU A 205 -29.03 1.91 5.53
C LEU A 205 -28.22 2.79 6.47
N LEU A 206 -27.88 2.30 7.67
CA LEU A 206 -26.97 3.01 8.56
C LEU A 206 -25.60 3.20 7.91
N ASN A 207 -25.05 2.14 7.31
CA ASN A 207 -23.76 2.22 6.61
C ASN A 207 -23.80 3.22 5.45
N GLU A 208 -24.91 3.30 4.71
CA GLU A 208 -25.14 4.30 3.66
C GLU A 208 -25.11 5.73 4.24
N ILE A 209 -25.84 5.99 5.33
CA ILE A 209 -25.80 7.31 5.99
C ILE A 209 -24.40 7.69 6.48
N ILE A 210 -23.68 6.75 7.10
CA ILE A 210 -22.31 7.01 7.55
C ILE A 210 -21.36 7.24 6.38
N ALA A 211 -21.52 6.50 5.28
CA ALA A 211 -20.69 6.65 4.09
C ALA A 211 -20.88 8.03 3.44
N ASP A 212 -22.12 8.52 3.37
CA ASP A 212 -22.41 9.84 2.80
C ASP A 212 -21.89 10.99 3.69
N PHE A 213 -21.91 10.81 5.02
CA PHE A 213 -21.25 11.73 5.94
C PHE A 213 -19.72 11.71 5.82
N ASP A 214 -19.13 10.55 5.54
CA ASP A 214 -17.70 10.42 5.27
C ASP A 214 -17.33 11.07 3.91
N GLU A 215 -18.14 10.90 2.86
CA GLU A 215 -17.97 11.57 1.56
C GLU A 215 -18.07 13.09 1.70
N LEU A 216 -18.98 13.59 2.55
CA LEU A 216 -19.07 15.01 2.88
C LEU A 216 -17.75 15.55 3.47
N MET A 217 -17.06 14.76 4.31
CA MET A 217 -15.80 15.15 4.95
C MET A 217 -14.61 15.22 3.97
N ASP A 218 -14.69 14.54 2.82
CA ASP A 218 -13.64 14.56 1.78
C ASP A 218 -13.55 15.90 1.02
N LYS A 219 -14.58 16.76 1.13
CA LYS A 219 -14.56 18.11 0.54
C LYS A 219 -13.40 18.94 1.11
N GLU A 220 -12.77 19.77 0.27
CA GLU A 220 -11.57 20.53 0.65
C GLU A 220 -11.76 21.46 1.86
N CYS A 221 -12.97 21.97 2.05
CA CYS A 221 -13.35 22.80 3.19
C CYS A 221 -13.42 22.04 4.52
N TYR A 222 -13.59 20.72 4.50
CA TYR A 222 -13.81 19.86 5.67
C TYR A 222 -12.63 18.93 6.00
N LYS A 223 -11.52 19.02 5.25
CA LYS A 223 -10.28 18.22 5.45
C LYS A 223 -9.64 18.32 6.84
N ASP A 224 -10.00 19.33 7.63
CA ASP A 224 -9.51 19.49 9.01
C ASP A 224 -10.35 18.74 10.06
N ILE A 225 -11.51 18.24 9.66
CA ILE A 225 -12.39 17.43 10.50
C ILE A 225 -11.86 15.99 10.44
N GLU A 226 -11.69 15.40 11.61
CA GLU A 226 -11.29 14.01 11.77
C GLU A 226 -12.47 13.24 12.40
N LYS A 227 -12.91 12.18 11.72
CA LYS A 227 -13.82 11.21 12.30
C LYS A 227 -13.12 10.44 13.41
N ILE A 228 -13.73 10.40 14.60
CA ILE A 228 -13.18 9.67 15.74
C ILE A 228 -13.69 8.23 15.73
N LYS A 229 -15.02 8.07 15.75
CA LYS A 229 -15.68 6.76 15.75
C LYS A 229 -17.17 6.90 15.45
N THR A 230 -17.80 5.76 15.23
CA THR A 230 -19.26 5.62 15.24
C THR A 230 -19.67 4.81 16.46
N ILE A 231 -20.75 5.23 17.13
CA ILE A 231 -21.31 4.56 18.32
C ILE A 231 -22.80 4.35 18.06
N GLY A 232 -23.19 3.15 17.62
CA GLY A 232 -24.56 2.89 17.15
C GLY A 232 -24.93 3.84 16.01
N SER A 233 -26.05 4.56 16.16
CA SER A 233 -26.51 5.59 15.21
C SER A 233 -25.88 6.98 15.42
N THR A 234 -24.81 7.08 16.24
CA THR A 234 -24.14 8.34 16.56
C THR A 234 -22.78 8.45 15.88
N TYR A 235 -22.60 9.51 15.10
CA TYR A 235 -21.36 9.91 14.44
C TYR A 235 -20.58 10.88 15.33
N MET A 236 -19.32 10.56 15.61
CA MET A 236 -18.43 11.40 16.43
C MET A 236 -17.26 11.92 15.58
N ALA A 237 -17.13 13.23 15.52
CA ALA A 237 -16.06 13.91 14.80
C ALA A 237 -15.46 15.06 15.62
N ALA A 238 -14.23 15.43 15.29
CA ALA A 238 -13.54 16.53 15.95
C ALA A 238 -12.66 17.32 14.98
N VAL A 239 -12.48 18.61 15.27
CA VAL A 239 -11.69 19.54 14.46
C VAL A 239 -10.60 20.19 15.31
N GLY A 240 -9.41 20.39 14.72
CA GLY A 240 -8.25 20.96 15.43
C GLY A 240 -7.33 19.91 16.07
N LEU A 241 -7.48 18.63 15.71
CA LEU A 241 -6.58 17.54 16.13
C LEU A 241 -5.36 17.38 15.22
N VAL A 242 -5.47 17.79 13.96
CA VAL A 242 -4.36 17.72 13.00
C VAL A 242 -3.34 18.80 13.36
N PRO A 243 -2.14 18.44 13.83
CA PRO A 243 -1.10 19.41 14.05
C PRO A 243 -0.74 19.98 12.67
N THR A 244 -0.66 21.30 12.55
CA THR A 244 -0.34 22.03 11.31
C THR A 244 1.12 21.81 10.88
N ILE A 245 1.55 20.56 10.73
CA ILE A 245 2.88 20.14 10.31
C ILE A 245 2.92 20.28 8.78
N GLY A 246 2.97 21.52 8.29
CA GLY A 246 3.21 21.80 6.88
C GLY A 246 2.54 23.06 6.33
N THR A 247 1.36 23.42 6.83
CA THR A 247 0.68 24.67 6.42
C THR A 247 1.10 25.81 7.34
N LYS A 248 1.72 26.86 6.78
CA LYS A 248 2.35 27.96 7.54
C LYS A 248 1.36 28.87 8.31
N VAL A 249 0.08 28.53 8.38
CA VAL A 249 -0.97 29.35 8.99
C VAL A 249 -1.66 28.52 10.07
N LYS A 250 -1.44 28.88 11.34
CA LYS A 250 -2.26 28.38 12.44
C LYS A 250 -3.68 28.90 12.21
N LYS A 251 -4.61 28.01 11.86
CA LYS A 251 -6.03 28.35 11.81
C LYS A 251 -6.48 28.75 13.20
N SER A 252 -7.35 29.76 13.26
CA SER A 252 -7.89 30.22 14.53
C SER A 252 -8.92 29.20 15.05
N VAL A 253 -9.19 29.23 16.36
CA VAL A 253 -10.26 28.42 16.96
C VAL A 253 -11.61 28.72 16.31
N TYR A 254 -11.80 29.97 15.90
CA TYR A 254 -12.97 30.41 15.17
C TYR A 254 -13.11 29.70 13.81
N ASP A 255 -12.02 29.56 13.05
CA ASP A 255 -12.05 28.88 11.75
C ASP A 255 -12.42 27.40 11.92
N HIS A 256 -11.80 26.73 12.89
CA HIS A 256 -12.12 25.33 13.21
C HIS A 256 -13.60 25.16 13.59
N LEU A 257 -14.13 26.04 14.45
CA LEU A 257 -15.55 25.98 14.83
C LEU A 257 -16.49 26.35 13.69
N SER A 258 -16.09 27.25 12.80
CA SER A 258 -16.89 27.59 11.63
C SER A 258 -16.96 26.39 10.67
N THR A 259 -15.83 25.70 10.47
CA THR A 259 -15.76 24.48 9.65
C THR A 259 -16.67 23.37 10.20
N ILE A 260 -16.64 23.10 11.51
CA ILE A 260 -17.50 22.04 12.09
C ILE A 260 -18.98 22.45 12.15
N ALA A 261 -19.28 23.75 12.28
CA ALA A 261 -20.64 24.28 12.21
C ALA A 261 -21.22 24.19 10.79
N ASP A 262 -20.45 24.58 9.77
CA ASP A 262 -20.84 24.45 8.36
C ASP A 262 -21.03 22.97 8.00
N TYR A 263 -20.13 22.09 8.44
CA TYR A 263 -20.28 20.63 8.28
C TYR A 263 -21.56 20.11 8.94
N ALA A 264 -21.83 20.50 10.19
CA ALA A 264 -23.04 20.09 10.91
C ALA A 264 -24.32 20.52 10.20
N ILE A 265 -24.34 21.70 9.57
CA ILE A 265 -25.49 22.18 8.78
C ILE A 265 -25.64 21.35 7.51
N GLU A 266 -24.56 21.11 6.75
CA GLU A 266 -24.60 20.29 5.54
C GLU A 266 -24.99 18.82 5.81
N MET A 267 -24.69 18.27 6.99
CA MET A 267 -25.15 16.92 7.37
C MET A 267 -26.68 16.77 7.37
N PHE A 268 -27.44 17.84 7.65
CA PHE A 268 -28.90 17.80 7.53
C PHE A 268 -29.33 17.68 6.07
N ASP A 269 -28.71 18.45 5.17
CA ASP A 269 -29.00 18.39 3.73
C ASP A 269 -28.69 17.00 3.16
N VAL A 270 -27.60 16.37 3.62
CA VAL A 270 -27.25 14.99 3.24
C VAL A 270 -28.29 13.98 3.75
N LEU A 271 -28.69 14.08 5.02
CA LEU A 271 -29.70 13.17 5.57
C LEU A 271 -31.06 13.33 4.88
N ASP A 272 -31.44 14.56 4.51
CA ASP A 272 -32.68 14.85 3.78
C ASP A 272 -32.70 14.19 2.39
N GLU A 273 -31.56 14.17 1.68
CA GLU A 273 -31.42 13.47 0.40
C GLU A 273 -31.58 11.94 0.59
N ILE A 274 -30.95 11.36 1.63
CA ILE A 274 -31.10 9.93 1.93
C ILE A 274 -32.55 9.59 2.30
N ASN A 275 -33.21 10.43 3.09
CA ASN A 275 -34.63 10.28 3.42
C ASN A 275 -35.50 10.26 2.16
N TYR A 276 -35.23 11.17 1.22
CA TYR A 276 -35.93 11.22 -0.06
C TYR A 276 -35.71 9.95 -0.90
N GLN A 277 -34.48 9.43 -0.96
CA GLN A 277 -34.15 8.25 -1.75
C GLN A 277 -34.63 6.93 -1.12
N SER A 278 -34.61 6.84 0.22
CA SER A 278 -34.95 5.63 0.97
C SER A 278 -36.41 5.58 1.43
N TYR A 279 -37.19 6.64 1.22
CA TYR A 279 -38.57 6.80 1.70
C TYR A 279 -38.71 6.69 3.22
N ASN A 280 -37.69 7.15 3.95
CA ASN A 280 -37.68 7.22 5.42
C ASN A 280 -37.73 8.66 5.90
N GLU A 281 -37.94 8.85 7.21
CA GLU A 281 -37.98 10.16 7.86
C GLU A 281 -37.02 10.20 9.06
N PHE A 282 -35.73 9.92 8.82
CA PHE A 282 -34.71 10.05 9.85
C PHE A 282 -34.50 11.50 10.24
N VAL A 283 -34.34 11.75 11.54
CA VAL A 283 -34.12 13.09 12.06
C VAL A 283 -32.74 13.18 12.69
N LEU A 284 -31.93 14.13 12.23
CA LEU A 284 -30.61 14.36 12.80
C LEU A 284 -30.72 15.22 14.06
N ARG A 285 -29.91 14.90 15.07
CA ARG A 285 -29.70 15.71 16.25
C ARG A 285 -28.20 15.90 16.44
N VAL A 286 -27.75 17.14 16.65
CA VAL A 286 -26.32 17.44 16.74
C VAL A 286 -26.00 18.20 18.01
N GLY A 287 -24.93 17.81 18.69
CA GLY A 287 -24.34 18.50 19.84
C GLY A 287 -22.90 18.93 19.55
N ILE A 288 -22.60 20.22 19.75
CA ILE A 288 -21.26 20.78 19.53
C ILE A 288 -20.74 21.46 20.80
N ASN A 289 -19.47 21.22 21.11
CA ASN A 289 -18.76 21.95 22.15
C ASN A 289 -17.29 22.17 21.77
N VAL A 290 -16.65 23.15 22.41
CA VAL A 290 -15.22 23.45 22.24
C VAL A 290 -14.49 23.43 23.57
N GLY A 291 -13.22 23.01 23.55
CA GLY A 291 -12.35 23.06 24.72
C GLY A 291 -11.15 22.11 24.63
N PRO A 292 -10.41 21.93 25.73
CA PRO A 292 -9.23 21.07 25.76
C PRO A 292 -9.61 19.58 25.73
N VAL A 293 -8.77 18.77 25.08
CA VAL A 293 -8.89 17.31 24.99
C VAL A 293 -7.51 16.66 25.01
N VAL A 294 -7.45 15.39 25.38
CA VAL A 294 -6.28 14.54 25.25
C VAL A 294 -6.62 13.46 24.24
N ALA A 295 -5.86 13.38 23.15
CA ALA A 295 -5.97 12.28 22.18
C ALA A 295 -4.93 11.22 22.46
N GLY A 296 -5.19 9.98 22.06
CA GLY A 296 -4.24 8.89 22.23
C GLY A 296 -4.70 7.60 21.60
N VAL A 297 -3.80 6.61 21.58
CA VAL A 297 -4.11 5.25 21.08
C VAL A 297 -4.11 4.29 22.25
N ILE A 298 -5.25 3.64 22.49
CA ILE A 298 -5.43 2.66 23.56
C ILE A 298 -5.70 1.27 22.99
N GLY A 299 -5.27 0.22 23.71
CA GLY A 299 -5.57 -1.17 23.39
C GLY A 299 -4.39 -1.92 22.77
N ALA A 300 -3.93 -2.99 23.43
CA ALA A 300 -2.77 -3.77 22.99
C ALA A 300 -3.07 -4.71 21.80
N ARG A 301 -4.30 -5.23 21.72
CA ARG A 301 -4.72 -6.16 20.64
C ARG A 301 -5.53 -5.49 19.54
N ARG A 302 -6.33 -4.49 19.90
CA ARG A 302 -7.16 -3.69 19.00
C ARG A 302 -6.88 -2.22 19.31
N PRO A 303 -5.80 -1.64 18.76
CA PRO A 303 -5.49 -0.25 19.02
C PRO A 303 -6.58 0.64 18.43
N GLN A 304 -7.11 1.53 19.24
CA GLN A 304 -8.14 2.49 18.87
C GLN A 304 -7.63 3.89 19.18
N TYR A 305 -7.64 4.75 18.18
CA TYR A 305 -7.45 6.18 18.39
C TYR A 305 -8.73 6.78 18.95
N ASP A 306 -8.62 7.57 20.01
CA ASP A 306 -9.76 8.21 20.65
C ASP A 306 -9.35 9.52 21.33
N ILE A 307 -10.34 10.32 21.73
CA ILE A 307 -10.17 11.57 22.45
C ILE A 307 -10.92 11.55 23.78
N TRP A 308 -10.25 12.04 24.83
CA TRP A 308 -10.78 12.12 26.18
C TRP A 308 -10.74 13.54 26.71
N GLY A 309 -11.74 13.89 27.52
CA GLY A 309 -11.77 15.17 28.21
C GLY A 309 -13.19 15.58 28.58
N ASN A 310 -13.29 16.53 29.51
CA ASN A 310 -14.57 17.09 29.90
C ASN A 310 -15.29 17.74 28.69
N THR A 311 -14.55 18.26 27.71
CA THR A 311 -15.08 18.82 26.46
C THR A 311 -15.90 17.81 25.68
N VAL A 312 -15.41 16.57 25.54
CA VAL A 312 -16.08 15.46 24.85
C VAL A 312 -17.37 15.09 25.58
N ASN A 313 -17.30 14.97 26.91
CA ASN A 313 -18.47 14.67 27.73
C ASN A 313 -19.54 15.75 27.58
N VAL A 314 -19.18 17.03 27.62
CA VAL A 314 -20.14 18.12 27.43
C VAL A 314 -20.73 18.10 26.02
N ALA A 315 -19.93 17.86 24.97
CA ALA A 315 -20.43 17.72 23.59
C ALA A 315 -21.45 16.58 23.46
N SER A 316 -21.15 15.40 24.02
CA SER A 316 -22.07 14.26 24.08
C SER A 316 -23.36 14.62 24.83
N ARG A 317 -23.29 15.44 25.89
CA ARG A 317 -24.50 15.93 26.57
C ARG A 317 -25.30 16.93 25.77
N MET A 318 -24.65 17.77 24.94
CA MET A 318 -25.35 18.66 24.01
C MET A 318 -26.16 17.88 22.98
N ASP A 319 -25.66 16.72 22.54
CA ASP A 319 -26.44 15.81 21.70
C ASP A 319 -27.55 15.13 22.51
N SER A 320 -27.24 14.43 23.63
CA SER A 320 -28.25 13.68 24.37
C SER A 320 -29.41 14.52 24.92
N THR A 321 -29.16 15.79 25.26
CA THR A 321 -30.19 16.75 25.73
C THR A 321 -30.75 17.61 24.59
N GLY A 322 -30.23 17.43 23.37
CA GLY A 322 -30.65 18.09 22.15
C GLY A 322 -32.07 17.74 21.75
N VAL A 323 -32.69 18.65 21.00
CA VAL A 323 -33.99 18.40 20.35
C VAL A 323 -33.71 17.82 18.96
N PRO A 324 -34.42 16.75 18.53
CA PRO A 324 -34.30 16.24 17.16
C PRO A 324 -34.58 17.35 16.13
N GLY A 325 -33.79 17.40 15.06
CA GLY A 325 -33.90 18.42 14.02
C GLY A 325 -33.13 19.71 14.34
N LYS A 326 -32.35 19.75 15.42
CA LYS A 326 -31.62 20.93 15.87
C LYS A 326 -30.17 20.64 16.18
N ILE A 327 -29.35 21.67 16.00
CA ILE A 327 -27.94 21.69 16.42
C ILE A 327 -27.87 22.45 17.74
N GLN A 328 -27.52 21.77 18.83
CA GLN A 328 -27.33 22.38 20.14
C GLN A 328 -25.86 22.66 20.41
N VAL A 329 -25.57 23.86 20.89
CA VAL A 329 -24.22 24.31 21.22
C VAL A 329 -24.14 24.93 22.62
N THR A 330 -22.93 24.93 23.18
CA THR A 330 -22.66 25.60 24.46
C THR A 330 -22.54 27.11 24.33
N GLU A 331 -22.67 27.82 25.45
CA GLU A 331 -22.45 29.28 25.52
C GLU A 331 -21.08 29.72 24.98
N GLU A 332 -20.04 28.92 25.20
CA GLU A 332 -18.69 29.21 24.70
C GLU A 332 -18.65 29.19 23.16
N VAL A 333 -19.29 28.19 22.54
CA VAL A 333 -19.40 28.11 21.07
C VAL A 333 -20.20 29.29 20.54
N ASN A 334 -21.30 29.66 21.20
CA ASN A 334 -22.08 30.85 20.84
C ASN A 334 -21.20 32.11 20.87
N ARG A 335 -20.43 32.34 21.94
CA ARG A 335 -19.53 33.51 22.05
C ARG A 335 -18.55 33.59 20.88
N LEU A 336 -18.07 32.45 20.39
CA LEU A 336 -17.13 32.40 19.27
C LEU A 336 -17.84 32.57 17.91
N LEU A 337 -19.02 32.00 17.71
CA LEU A 337 -19.69 31.95 16.40
C LEU A 337 -20.76 33.03 16.16
N HIS A 338 -21.22 33.75 17.19
CA HIS A 338 -22.35 34.70 17.13
C HIS A 338 -22.27 35.77 16.03
N THR A 339 -21.08 36.06 15.51
CA THR A 339 -20.89 37.10 14.49
C THR A 339 -21.40 36.67 13.10
N ASN A 340 -21.25 35.41 12.73
CA ASN A 340 -21.56 34.92 11.37
C ASN A 340 -22.62 33.80 11.34
N TYR A 341 -23.10 33.37 12.51
CA TYR A 341 -24.08 32.30 12.65
C TYR A 341 -25.29 32.78 13.45
N ASP A 342 -26.47 32.28 13.08
CA ASP A 342 -27.71 32.57 13.78
C ASP A 342 -27.86 31.59 14.94
N LEU A 343 -27.69 32.11 16.15
CA LEU A 343 -27.71 31.35 17.39
C LEU A 343 -28.84 31.83 18.29
N VAL A 344 -29.82 30.95 18.50
CA VAL A 344 -31.00 31.24 19.31
C VAL A 344 -30.81 30.68 20.71
N CYS A 345 -31.03 31.51 21.74
CA CYS A 345 -30.95 31.05 23.12
C CYS A 345 -32.04 30.00 23.40
N ARG A 346 -31.61 28.77 23.74
CA ARG A 346 -32.51 27.70 24.18
C ARG A 346 -32.94 27.90 25.63
N GLY A 347 -32.02 28.42 26.46
CA GLY A 347 -32.17 28.54 27.90
C GLY A 347 -31.27 27.58 28.66
N LYS A 348 -31.57 27.41 29.95
CA LYS A 348 -30.77 26.57 30.85
C LYS A 348 -31.19 25.11 30.75
N VAL A 349 -30.21 24.23 30.54
CA VAL A 349 -30.38 22.77 30.47
C VAL A 349 -29.55 22.14 31.58
N SER A 350 -30.12 21.17 32.30
CA SER A 350 -29.40 20.43 33.33
C SER A 350 -28.44 19.42 32.69
N VAL A 351 -27.14 19.57 32.96
CA VAL A 351 -26.07 18.73 32.42
C VAL A 351 -25.40 17.98 33.58
N LYS A 352 -25.40 16.65 33.51
CA LYS A 352 -24.79 15.76 34.52
C LYS A 352 -23.35 16.17 34.80
N GLY A 353 -23.03 16.48 36.06
CA GLY A 353 -21.69 16.89 36.50
C GLY A 353 -21.33 18.37 36.26
N LYS A 354 -22.19 19.16 35.60
CA LYS A 354 -22.01 20.61 35.41
C LYS A 354 -23.12 21.47 36.03
N GLY A 355 -24.27 20.88 36.35
CA GLY A 355 -25.44 21.61 36.83
C GLY A 355 -26.21 22.26 35.68
N GLU A 356 -26.83 23.41 35.92
CA GLU A 356 -27.51 24.15 34.87
C GLU A 356 -26.51 24.86 33.95
N MET A 357 -26.59 24.60 32.65
CA MET A 357 -25.78 25.25 31.63
C MET A 357 -26.66 26.02 30.66
N LEU A 358 -26.24 27.24 30.30
CA LEU A 358 -26.88 27.99 29.23
C LEU A 358 -26.50 27.39 27.87
N THR A 359 -27.51 27.18 27.03
CA THR A 359 -27.35 26.51 25.73
C THR A 359 -28.04 27.29 24.63
N TYR A 360 -27.58 27.09 23.40
CA TYR A 360 -28.07 27.77 22.20
C TYR A 360 -28.35 26.75 21.11
N PHE A 361 -29.29 27.09 20.22
CA PHE A 361 -29.50 26.38 18.96
C PHE A 361 -28.81 27.13 17.84
N LEU A 362 -28.06 26.42 17.02
CA LEU A 362 -27.51 26.93 15.76
C LEU A 362 -28.53 26.65 14.64
N GLU A 363 -29.13 27.72 14.09
CA GLU A 363 -30.19 27.62 13.06
C GLU A 363 -29.64 27.76 11.63
N GLY A 364 -28.44 28.33 11.47
CA GLY A 364 -27.80 28.50 10.17
C GLY A 364 -26.75 29.61 10.16
N LYS A 365 -26.31 29.97 8.96
CA LYS A 365 -25.35 31.05 8.73
C LYS A 365 -26.07 32.38 8.49
N VAL A 366 -25.61 33.46 9.11
CA VAL A 366 -26.17 34.81 8.90
C VAL A 366 -25.79 35.24 7.48
N GLN A 367 -26.75 35.26 6.56
CA GLN A 367 -26.52 35.75 5.20
C GLN A 367 -26.37 37.28 5.22
N GLY A 368 -25.19 37.76 4.83
CA GLY A 368 -25.02 39.15 4.44
C GLY A 368 -25.97 39.49 3.30
N VAL A 369 -26.65 40.63 3.39
CA VAL A 369 -27.65 41.13 2.43
C VAL A 369 -27.19 40.90 0.98
N GLY A 370 -27.81 39.93 0.28
CA GLY A 370 -27.74 39.87 -1.19
C GLY A 370 -27.40 38.54 -1.87
N THR A 371 -27.78 37.35 -1.40
CA THR A 371 -27.95 36.18 -2.29
C THR A 371 -28.86 35.13 -1.65
N VAL A 372 -30.03 34.88 -2.25
CA VAL A 372 -31.00 33.91 -1.72
C VAL A 372 -30.54 32.49 -2.06
N THR A 373 -30.12 31.74 -1.06
CA THR A 373 -30.15 30.27 -1.08
C THR A 373 -30.57 29.81 0.32
N THR A 374 -31.79 29.31 0.44
CA THR A 374 -32.39 28.92 1.71
C THR A 374 -31.87 27.55 2.15
N SER A 375 -30.80 27.51 2.94
CA SER A 375 -30.46 26.37 3.81
C SER A 375 -30.92 26.73 5.22
N SER A 376 -32.19 26.45 5.51
CA SER A 376 -32.79 26.67 6.83
C SER A 376 -32.93 25.32 7.52
N VAL A 377 -32.26 25.14 8.67
CA VAL A 377 -32.27 23.94 9.55
C VAL A 377 -33.66 23.67 10.18
N VAL A 378 -34.74 24.22 9.61
CA VAL A 378 -36.12 24.05 10.07
C VAL A 378 -37.03 23.73 8.88
N ARG A 379 -36.99 22.48 8.41
CA ARG A 379 -38.05 21.91 7.55
C ARG A 379 -38.40 20.47 7.91
N SER A 380 -38.58 20.19 9.19
CA SER A 380 -39.30 18.98 9.66
C SER A 380 -40.47 19.38 10.54
N ALA A 381 -41.43 20.10 9.95
CA ALA A 381 -42.79 20.20 10.46
C ALA A 381 -43.70 20.72 9.32
N SER A 382 -44.71 19.94 8.96
CA SER A 382 -45.83 20.23 8.03
C SER A 382 -45.61 19.90 6.55
N LEU A 383 -45.90 18.64 6.24
CA LEU A 383 -46.24 18.13 4.91
C LEU A 383 -47.62 18.67 4.50
N ALA A 384 -47.68 19.86 3.88
CA ALA A 384 -48.88 20.34 3.18
C ALA A 384 -48.57 21.39 2.10
N ARG A 385 -48.96 21.05 0.86
CA ARG A 385 -49.00 21.85 -0.39
C ARG A 385 -47.68 22.05 -1.15
N ARG A 386 -47.54 21.32 -2.27
CA ARG A 386 -47.76 21.90 -3.61
C ARG A 386 -47.94 20.85 -4.71
N ILE A 387 -49.01 21.04 -5.45
CA ILE A 387 -49.43 20.36 -6.68
C ILE A 387 -49.08 21.31 -7.86
N HIS A 388 -48.46 20.76 -8.93
CA HIS A 388 -48.20 21.33 -10.28
C HIS A 388 -47.26 22.57 -10.38
N SER A 389 -46.45 22.81 -11.42
CA SER A 389 -46.59 22.56 -12.87
C SER A 389 -45.22 22.55 -13.61
N CYS A 390 -45.19 21.83 -14.72
CA CYS A 390 -44.16 21.74 -15.76
C CYS A 390 -43.97 23.06 -16.56
N GLY A 391 -42.76 23.29 -17.10
CA GLY A 391 -42.44 24.38 -18.04
C GLY A 391 -41.02 24.28 -18.63
N LYS A 392 -40.96 23.94 -19.93
CA LYS A 392 -39.78 23.66 -20.78
C LYS A 392 -38.88 24.86 -21.07
N THR A 393 -37.61 24.62 -21.42
CA THR A 393 -36.98 25.11 -22.67
C THR A 393 -35.73 24.29 -23.04
N SER A 394 -35.74 23.63 -24.20
CA SER A 394 -34.55 23.08 -24.86
C SER A 394 -34.57 23.47 -26.34
N VAL A 395 -33.48 24.09 -26.82
CA VAL A 395 -33.26 24.48 -28.22
C VAL A 395 -32.28 23.49 -28.86
N PRO A 396 -32.47 23.04 -30.12
CA PRO A 396 -31.67 21.98 -30.75
C PRO A 396 -30.54 22.53 -31.62
N THR A 397 -29.54 21.71 -31.95
CA THR A 397 -28.72 21.92 -33.17
C THR A 397 -28.12 20.63 -33.75
N ASN A 398 -28.00 20.66 -35.07
CA ASN A 398 -27.87 19.60 -36.08
C ASN A 398 -26.65 18.66 -36.05
N LEU A 399 -26.96 17.39 -36.39
CA LEU A 399 -26.43 16.51 -37.46
C LEU A 399 -25.04 16.75 -38.09
N GLY A 400 -24.28 15.64 -38.20
CA GLY A 400 -23.20 15.45 -39.18
C GLY A 400 -22.68 14.00 -39.19
N SER A 401 -23.13 13.21 -40.17
CA SER A 401 -22.84 11.78 -40.42
C SER A 401 -21.38 11.42 -40.73
N ILE A 402 -21.04 10.12 -40.69
CA ILE A 402 -20.60 9.29 -41.84
C ILE A 402 -20.61 7.77 -41.48
N SER A 403 -21.53 7.04 -42.11
CA SER A 403 -21.49 5.72 -42.80
C SER A 403 -20.32 4.74 -42.55
N SER A 404 -20.52 3.50 -42.06
CA SER A 404 -20.86 2.20 -42.75
C SER A 404 -19.73 1.67 -43.68
N VAL A 405 -19.42 0.36 -43.84
CA VAL A 405 -20.23 -0.77 -44.36
C VAL A 405 -19.49 -2.15 -44.18
N HIS A 406 -20.25 -3.22 -43.87
CA HIS A 406 -20.16 -4.68 -44.18
C HIS A 406 -18.83 -5.47 -44.31
N ALA A 407 -18.81 -6.73 -43.81
CA ALA A 407 -19.11 -7.94 -44.61
C ALA A 407 -19.01 -9.27 -43.82
N SER A 408 -19.87 -10.21 -44.23
CA SER A 408 -20.09 -11.58 -43.75
C SER A 408 -19.27 -12.63 -44.54
N ALA A 409 -18.93 -13.76 -43.91
CA ALA A 409 -18.86 -15.09 -44.55
C ALA A 409 -18.85 -16.20 -43.49
N GLY A 410 -19.65 -17.25 -43.68
CA GLY A 410 -19.82 -18.37 -42.75
C GLY A 410 -19.17 -19.68 -43.21
N SER A 411 -19.26 -20.72 -42.36
CA SER A 411 -19.52 -22.13 -42.71
C SER A 411 -19.36 -23.04 -41.48
N SER A 412 -20.35 -23.91 -41.28
CA SER A 412 -20.41 -25.05 -40.33
C SER A 412 -19.84 -26.33 -41.01
N PRO A 413 -19.92 -27.60 -40.50
CA PRO A 413 -20.68 -28.14 -39.34
C PRO A 413 -20.01 -29.35 -38.58
N LEU A 414 -20.83 -30.03 -37.74
CA LEU A 414 -20.78 -31.46 -37.28
C LEU A 414 -20.01 -31.75 -35.97
N THR A 415 -20.41 -32.61 -35.01
CA THR A 415 -21.64 -33.39 -34.67
C THR A 415 -21.45 -34.08 -33.30
N HIS A 416 -22.58 -34.58 -32.74
CA HIS A 416 -22.78 -35.62 -31.70
C HIS A 416 -22.92 -35.15 -30.25
N ALA A 417 -23.79 -35.70 -29.39
CA ALA A 417 -25.04 -36.49 -29.47
C ALA A 417 -25.48 -36.82 -28.02
N ALA A 418 -26.75 -37.20 -27.85
CA ALA A 418 -27.40 -37.87 -26.69
C ALA A 418 -27.83 -36.98 -25.49
N SER A 419 -29.13 -36.65 -25.30
CA SER A 419 -30.28 -37.47 -24.80
C SER A 419 -30.10 -37.90 -23.33
N SER A 420 -31.02 -37.77 -22.37
CA SER A 420 -32.50 -37.90 -22.36
C SER A 420 -33.03 -37.52 -20.94
N SER A 421 -34.02 -36.63 -20.81
CA SER A 421 -35.41 -36.83 -20.32
C SER A 421 -35.69 -37.29 -18.87
N ASN A 422 -36.45 -36.45 -18.15
CA ASN A 422 -37.60 -36.69 -17.23
C ASN A 422 -37.66 -37.93 -16.31
N SER A 423 -37.99 -37.73 -15.03
CA SER A 423 -39.28 -38.14 -14.42
C SER A 423 -39.38 -37.87 -12.90
N GLN A 424 -40.65 -37.80 -12.46
CA GLN A 424 -41.22 -37.48 -11.15
C GLN A 424 -40.88 -38.47 -10.01
N ALA A 425 -41.03 -38.04 -8.75
CA ALA A 425 -42.05 -38.54 -7.81
C ALA A 425 -41.66 -38.41 -6.31
N THR A 426 -42.69 -38.25 -5.51
CA THR A 426 -42.80 -37.86 -4.10
C THR A 426 -42.82 -39.08 -3.13
N CYS A 427 -42.53 -38.82 -1.83
CA CYS A 427 -43.10 -39.43 -0.58
C CYS A 427 -42.12 -40.05 0.46
N LEU A 428 -41.86 -39.29 1.56
CA LEU A 428 -42.01 -39.54 3.04
C LEU A 428 -41.70 -40.94 3.70
N PRO A 429 -41.57 -41.08 5.07
CA PRO A 429 -41.15 -40.20 6.20
C PRO A 429 -40.28 -40.91 7.31
N SER A 430 -40.11 -40.27 8.50
CA SER A 430 -39.71 -40.77 9.86
C SER A 430 -38.29 -40.34 10.33
N SER A 431 -37.99 -39.89 11.56
CA SER A 431 -38.59 -40.09 12.90
C SER A 431 -38.19 -38.96 13.90
N CYS A 432 -38.91 -38.93 15.03
CA CYS A 432 -39.03 -37.98 16.15
C CYS A 432 -37.82 -37.88 17.15
N VAL A 433 -37.54 -36.66 17.69
CA VAL A 433 -37.71 -36.15 19.11
C VAL A 433 -36.58 -36.57 20.12
N PRO A 434 -36.14 -35.79 21.16
CA PRO A 434 -36.88 -34.77 21.93
C PRO A 434 -36.24 -33.41 22.25
N VAL A 435 -37.18 -32.52 22.63
CA VAL A 435 -37.09 -31.26 23.38
C VAL A 435 -36.82 -31.52 24.87
N VAL A 436 -36.03 -30.64 25.50
CA VAL A 436 -35.96 -30.47 26.96
C VAL A 436 -36.36 -29.03 27.28
N ALA A 437 -37.08 -28.90 28.40
CA ALA A 437 -37.96 -27.81 28.79
C ALA A 437 -37.26 -26.54 29.30
N GLU A 438 -38.10 -25.50 29.34
CA GLU A 438 -37.94 -24.13 29.83
C GLU A 438 -37.54 -24.06 31.31
N GLU A 439 -36.69 -23.08 31.65
CA GLU A 439 -36.68 -22.40 32.95
C GLU A 439 -36.64 -20.89 32.69
N ASP A 440 -37.57 -20.18 33.36
CA ASP A 440 -37.74 -18.74 33.38
C ASP A 440 -36.54 -18.04 34.07
N GLU A 441 -35.97 -17.00 33.45
CA GLU A 441 -35.21 -15.97 34.18
C GLU A 441 -35.48 -14.57 33.57
N GLU A 442 -35.43 -13.61 34.49
CA GLU A 442 -36.11 -12.33 34.53
C GLU A 442 -35.50 -11.23 33.62
N ASP A 443 -36.31 -10.23 33.31
CA ASP A 443 -35.97 -9.02 32.56
C ASP A 443 -34.83 -8.21 33.24
N GLU A 444 -33.65 -8.12 32.61
CA GLU A 444 -32.64 -7.09 32.91
C GLU A 444 -32.53 -6.10 31.72
N GLU A 445 -32.99 -4.86 31.97
CA GLU A 445 -32.72 -3.70 31.12
C GLU A 445 -31.22 -3.38 31.13
N ASP A 446 -30.54 -3.60 30.00
CA ASP A 446 -29.13 -3.26 29.81
C ASP A 446 -28.94 -1.73 29.72
N ASN A 447 -28.76 -1.10 30.88
CA ASN A 447 -28.41 0.28 31.05
C ASN A 447 -26.90 0.45 30.79
N PHE A 448 -26.49 0.88 29.59
CA PHE A 448 -25.08 1.14 29.28
C PHE A 448 -24.53 2.33 30.07
N GLU A 449 -23.97 2.04 31.25
CA GLU A 449 -23.25 2.99 32.08
C GLU A 449 -21.80 3.15 31.57
N VAL A 450 -21.50 4.33 31.00
CA VAL A 450 -20.12 4.73 30.67
C VAL A 450 -19.36 4.98 31.98
N THR A 451 -18.69 3.96 32.49
CA THR A 451 -17.80 4.07 33.65
C THR A 451 -16.56 4.89 33.31
N ALA A 452 -16.41 6.04 33.96
CA ALA A 452 -15.23 6.88 33.90
C ALA A 452 -14.03 6.18 34.58
N ILE A 453 -13.00 5.85 33.81
CA ILE A 453 -11.73 5.36 34.34
C ILE A 453 -10.94 6.57 34.89
N LYS A 454 -10.88 6.67 36.22
CA LYS A 454 -10.04 7.63 36.95
C LYS A 454 -8.68 6.97 37.19
N ILE A 455 -7.65 7.37 36.44
CA ILE A 455 -6.27 6.93 36.70
C ILE A 455 -5.65 7.92 37.71
N GLU A 456 -5.54 7.50 38.97
CA GLU A 456 -4.71 8.17 39.97
C GLU A 456 -3.27 7.65 39.84
N ALA A 457 -2.34 8.57 39.56
CA ALA A 457 -0.92 8.30 39.45
C ALA A 457 -0.31 8.09 40.84
N ALA A 458 0.17 6.87 41.12
CA ALA A 458 1.01 6.58 42.28
C ALA A 458 2.49 6.80 41.90
N VAL A 459 3.09 7.85 42.47
CA VAL A 459 4.54 8.05 42.49
C VAL A 459 5.12 7.12 43.55
N ALA A 460 5.97 6.18 43.14
CA ALA A 460 6.77 5.37 44.06
C ALA A 460 8.22 5.85 44.02
N ASP A 461 8.64 6.48 45.11
CA ASP A 461 10.04 6.71 45.48
C ASP A 461 10.78 5.37 45.57
N VAL A 462 11.91 5.25 44.87
CA VAL A 462 12.87 4.17 45.06
C VAL A 462 14.04 4.73 45.86
N ALA A 463 14.11 4.34 47.13
CA ALA A 463 15.32 4.35 47.93
C ALA A 463 15.67 2.89 48.27
N VAL A 464 16.73 2.36 47.65
CA VAL A 464 17.82 1.53 48.23
C VAL A 464 18.99 1.59 47.25
#